data_AF-A0A821Q4D7-F1
#
_entry.id   AF-A0A821Q4D7-F1
#
_cell.length_a   1.000
_cell.length_b   1.000
_cell.length_c   1.000
_cell.angle_alpha   90.00
_cell.angle_beta   90.00
_cell.angle_gamma   90.00
#
_symmetry.space_group_name_H-M   'P 1'
#
loop_
_entity.id
_entity.type
_entity.pdbx_description
1 polymer ?
#
loop_
_entity_poly.entity_id
_entity_poly.type
_entity_poly.pdbx_seq_one_letter_code
_entity_poly.pdbx_strand_id
1 'polypeptide(L)' 'PCDTNPCSNSAECIVVGSSFQCKCLPGYTGSFCETNIRPGNG' A
#
# COMPACT_ATOMS: atom_id res chain seq x y z
N PRO A 1 14.78 -0.46 -0.48
CA PRO A 1 13.55 -1.23 -0.13
C PRO A 1 12.33 -0.93 -1.01
N CYS A 2 12.12 0.33 -1.42
CA CYS A 2 11.09 0.65 -2.42
C CYS A 2 11.48 0.25 -3.84
N ASP A 3 12.76 -0.07 -4.09
CA ASP A 3 13.30 -0.47 -5.39
C ASP A 3 12.70 -1.79 -5.92
N THR A 4 12.13 -2.60 -5.02
CA THR A 4 11.42 -3.84 -5.38
C THR A 4 9.91 -3.63 -5.56
N ASN A 5 9.43 -2.39 -5.53
CA ASN A 5 8.01 -2.01 -5.61
C ASN A 5 7.09 -2.86 -4.71
N PRO A 6 7.30 -2.86 -3.38
CA PRO A 6 6.57 -3.75 -2.48
C PRO A 6 5.07 -3.39 -2.34
N CYS A 7 4.68 -2.14 -2.63
CA CYS A 7 3.32 -1.66 -2.42
C CYS A 7 2.40 -2.02 -3.60
N SER A 8 1.21 -2.54 -3.29
CA SER A 8 0.17 -2.91 -4.25
C SER A 8 -0.73 -1.73 -4.61
N ASN A 9 -1.59 -1.92 -5.62
CA ASN A 9 -2.67 -0.99 -5.99
C ASN A 9 -2.19 0.44 -6.26
N SER A 10 -1.02 0.59 -6.87
CA SER A 10 -0.40 1.89 -7.17
C SER A 10 -0.18 2.78 -5.92
N ALA A 11 -0.07 2.17 -4.74
CA ALA A 11 0.24 2.88 -3.51
C ALA A 11 1.67 3.45 -3.54
N GLU A 12 1.84 4.60 -2.87
CA GLU A 12 3.13 5.28 -2.77
C GLU A 12 4.02 4.54 -1.77
N CYS A 13 5.22 4.14 -2.21
CA CYS A 13 6.22 3.53 -1.33
C CYS A 13 7.16 4.61 -0.78
N ILE A 14 7.28 4.66 0.54
CA ILE A 14 8.11 5.65 1.24
C ILE A 14 9.19 4.90 2.02
N VAL A 15 10.46 5.25 1.82
CA VAL A 15 11.57 4.70 2.61
C VAL A 15 11.59 5.38 3.98
N VAL A 16 11.59 4.59 5.05
CA VAL A 16 11.61 5.07 6.44
C VAL A 16 12.78 4.40 7.17
N GLY A 17 13.89 5.13 7.28
CA GLY A 17 15.14 4.59 7.84
C GLY A 17 15.69 3.44 7.00
N SER A 18 15.83 2.26 7.60
CA SER A 18 16.22 1.02 6.92
C SER A 18 15.04 0.20 6.36
N SER A 19 13.81 0.66 6.58
CA SER A 19 12.58 -0.02 6.14
C SER A 19 11.81 0.82 5.10
N PHE A 20 10.60 0.38 4.78
CA PHE A 20 9.63 1.14 3.98
C PHE A 20 8.25 1.12 4.64
N GLN A 21 7.40 2.03 4.19
CA GLN A 21 5.99 2.07 4.49
C GLN A 21 5.20 2.35 3.20
N CYS A 22 4.09 1.64 3.01
CA CYS A 22 3.16 1.90 1.92
C CYS A 22 2.10 2.90 2.37
N LYS A 23 1.92 3.98 1.61
CA LYS A 23 0.84 4.95 1.80
C LYS A 23 -0.29 4.60 0.86
N CYS A 24 -1.31 3.96 1.44
CA CYS A 24 -2.44 3.44 0.69
C CYS A 24 -3.31 4.54 0.11
N LEU A 25 -3.81 4.31 -1.10
CA LEU A 25 -4.84 5.13 -1.70
C LEU A 25 -6.17 4.95 -0.93
N PRO A 26 -7.07 5.95 -0.96
CA PRO A 26 -8.39 5.82 -0.37
C PRO A 26 -9.11 4.55 -0.87
N GLY A 27 -9.58 3.73 0.07
CA GLY A 27 -10.23 2.44 -0.25
C GLY A 27 -9.29 1.23 -0.23
N TYR A 28 -8.01 1.40 0.10
CA TYR A 28 -7.06 0.29 0.30
C TYR A 28 -6.46 0.28 1.71
N THR A 29 -6.13 -0.91 2.20
CA THR A 29 -5.53 -1.15 3.52
C THR A 29 -4.59 -2.37 3.47
N GLY A 30 -3.93 -2.67 4.59
CA GLY A 30 -2.89 -3.68 4.72
C GLY A 30 -1.49 -3.07 4.66
N SER A 31 -0.48 -3.83 5.08
CA SER A 31 0.92 -3.37 5.14
C SER A 31 1.48 -3.03 3.75
N PHE A 32 0.93 -3.65 2.71
CA PHE A 32 1.30 -3.44 1.32
C PHE A 32 0.15 -2.82 0.52
N CYS A 33 -0.91 -2.32 1.17
CA CYS A 33 -2.10 -1.80 0.51
C CYS A 33 -2.79 -2.82 -0.41
N GLU A 34 -2.69 -4.10 -0.07
CA GLU A 34 -3.18 -5.25 -0.84
C GLU A 34 -4.69 -5.50 -0.68
N THR A 35 -5.28 -5.00 0.40
CA THR A 35 -6.70 -5.25 0.73
C THR A 35 -7.57 -4.07 0.31
N ASN A 36 -8.65 -4.33 -0.43
CA ASN A 36 -9.65 -3.31 -0.76
C ASN A 36 -10.70 -3.21 0.37
N ILE A 37 -10.92 -2.00 0.89
CA ILE A 37 -11.87 -1.69 1.97
C ILE A 37 -13.32 -1.63 1.44
N ARG A 38 -13.50 -1.48 0.13
CA ARG A 38 -14.79 -1.61 -0.55
C ARG A 38 -14.84 -2.91 -1.36
N PRO A 39 -15.00 -4.08 -0.71
CA PRO A 39 -15.75 -5.14 -1.37
C PRO A 39 -17.15 -4.55 -1.57
N GLY A 40 -17.66 -4.52 -2.80
CA GLY A 40 -18.89 -3.79 -3.13
C GLY A 40 -20.00 -3.96 -2.08
N ASN A 41 -20.62 -2.84 -1.68
CA ASN A 41 -21.91 -2.89 -1.00
C ASN A 41 -22.94 -2.36 -1.99
N GLY A 42 -23.80 -3.29 -2.41
CA GLY A 42 -24.79 -3.19 -3.47
C GLY A 42 -25.05 -4.60 -4.00
#